data_AF-A0A1Y0C678-F1
#
_entry.id   AF-A0A1Y0C678-F1
#
_cell.length_a   1.000
_cell.length_b   1.000
_cell.length_c   1.000
_cell.angle_alpha   90.00
_cell.angle_beta   90.00
_cell.angle_gamma   90.00
#
_symmetry.space_group_name_H-M   'P 1'
#
loop_
_entity.id
_entity.type
_entity.pdbx_description
1 polymer ?
#
loop_
_entity_poly.entity_id
_entity_poly.type
_entity_poly.pdbx_seq_one_letter_code
_entity_poly.pdbx_strand_id
1 'polypeptide(L)' 'MAYTWSLSLYPTHEHPDRGAFIAGTSDTLDGARDHLVHALVAHTSIPDQETVRVAVQTCSDWTDFDEYAITCRIEEN' A
#
# COMPACT_ATOMS: atom_id res chain seq x y z
N MET A 1 13.55 15.37 6.29
CA MET A 1 13.68 14.30 5.28
C MET A 1 12.27 13.92 4.92
N ALA A 2 11.94 13.87 3.63
CA ALA A 2 10.61 13.51 3.19
C ALA A 2 10.62 12.07 2.69
N TYR A 3 9.52 11.36 2.89
CA TYR A 3 9.32 9.99 2.45
C TYR A 3 8.21 10.00 1.40
N THR A 4 8.51 9.46 0.23
CA THR A 4 7.49 9.23 -0.80
C THR A 4 6.91 7.84 -0.59
N TRP A 5 5.60 7.72 -0.68
CA TRP A 5 4.91 6.43 -0.61
C TRP A 5 4.01 6.23 -1.82
N SER A 6 3.87 4.99 -2.27
CA SER A 6 2.95 4.63 -3.35
C SER A 6 2.33 3.26 -3.15
N LEU A 7 1.08 3.13 -3.59
CA LEU A 7 0.26 1.94 -3.61
C LEU A 7 -0.23 1.73 -5.04
N SER A 8 0.08 0.58 -5.60
CA SER A 8 -0.42 0.13 -6.90
C SER A 8 -1.30 -1.09 -6.70
N LEU A 9 -2.54 -1.00 -7.15
CA LEU A 9 -3.50 -2.09 -7.22
C LEU A 9 -3.59 -2.50 -8.69
N TYR A 10 -3.19 -3.72 -9.02
CA TYR A 10 -3.31 -4.24 -10.37
C TYR A 10 -4.68 -4.88 -10.57
N PRO A 11 -5.34 -4.64 -11.71
CA PRO A 11 -6.57 -5.34 -12.05
C PRO A 11 -6.28 -6.83 -12.21
N THR A 12 -7.11 -7.68 -11.59
CA THR A 12 -7.03 -9.15 -11.75
C THR A 12 -8.06 -9.62 -12.76
N HIS A 13 -7.94 -10.87 -13.23
CA HIS A 13 -8.95 -11.47 -14.11
C HIS A 13 -10.34 -11.54 -13.44
N GLU A 14 -10.39 -11.69 -12.12
CA GLU A 14 -11.61 -11.70 -11.32
C GLU A 14 -12.13 -10.29 -11.02
N HIS A 15 -11.24 -9.30 -10.99
CA HIS A 15 -11.55 -7.91 -10.67
C HIS A 15 -10.84 -6.92 -11.62
N PRO A 16 -11.25 -6.86 -12.90
CA PRO A 16 -10.57 -6.06 -13.91
C PRO A 16 -10.74 -4.54 -13.70
N ASP A 17 -11.78 -4.12 -12.97
CA ASP A 17 -12.08 -2.70 -12.73
C ASP A 17 -11.43 -2.14 -11.46
N ARG A 18 -10.71 -2.98 -10.69
CA ARG A 18 -10.12 -2.59 -9.38
C ARG A 18 -8.71 -2.01 -9.48
N GLY A 19 -8.22 -1.74 -10.68
CA GLY A 19 -6.92 -1.11 -10.88
C GLY A 19 -6.87 0.32 -10.32
N ALA A 20 -5.87 0.65 -9.50
CA ALA A 20 -5.68 1.99 -8.97
C ALA A 20 -4.20 2.27 -8.65
N PHE A 21 -3.79 3.53 -8.77
CA PHE A 21 -2.49 4.01 -8.32
C PHE A 21 -2.68 5.21 -7.41
N ILE A 22 -2.08 5.14 -6.21
CA ILE A 22 -2.20 6.18 -5.18
C ILE A 22 -0.80 6.47 -4.67
N ALA A 23 -0.43 7.74 -4.56
CA ALA A 23 0.88 8.14 -4.07
C ALA A 23 0.80 9.44 -3.28
N GLY A 24 1.77 9.64 -2.39
CA GLY A 24 1.89 10.85 -1.59
C GLY A 24 3.25 10.97 -0.92
N THR A 25 3.37 11.98 -0.06
CA THR A 25 4.58 12.26 0.71
C THR A 25 4.26 12.39 2.19
N SER A 26 5.24 12.10 3.05
CA SER A 26 5.18 12.28 4.50
C SER A 26 6.51 12.82 5.02
N ASP A 27 6.48 13.60 6.09
CA ASP A 27 7.70 14.09 6.76
C ASP A 27 8.39 13.01 7.61
N THR A 28 7.71 11.88 7.85
CA THR A 28 8.23 10.75 8.63
C THR A 28 7.96 9.41 7.96
N LEU A 29 8.83 8.43 8.19
CA LEU A 29 8.66 7.06 7.73
C LEU A 29 7.37 6.43 8.26
N ASP A 30 7.07 6.65 9.55
CA ASP A 30 5.84 6.14 10.16
C ASP A 30 4.59 6.81 9.60
N GLY A 31 4.64 8.10 9.26
CA GLY A 31 3.54 8.76 8.55
C GLY A 31 3.32 8.18 7.14
N ALA A 32 4.39 7.86 6.40
CA ALA A 32 4.29 7.20 5.10
C ALA A 32 3.65 5.80 5.22
N ARG A 33 4.00 5.04 6.27
CA ARG A 33 3.38 3.76 6.60
C ARG A 33 1.90 3.91 6.94
N ASP A 34 1.54 4.86 7.79
CA ASP A 34 0.13 5.10 8.16
C ASP A 34 -0.73 5.49 6.95
N HIS A 35 -0.18 6.25 6.00
CA HIS A 35 -0.87 6.55 4.74
C HIS A 35 -1.08 5.30 3.89
N LEU A 36 -0.09 4.43 3.76
CA LEU A 36 -0.22 3.15 3.04
C LEU A 36 -1.26 2.24 3.67
N VAL A 37 -1.29 2.11 5.00
CA VAL A 37 -2.30 1.31 5.70
C VAL A 37 -3.70 1.85 5.42
N HIS A 38 -3.90 3.16 5.52
CA HIS A 38 -5.20 3.76 5.21
C HIS A 38 -5.60 3.55 3.75
N ALA A 39 -4.68 3.71 2.80
CA ALA A 39 -4.96 3.50 1.39
C ALA A 39 -5.31 2.03 1.09
N LEU A 40 -4.58 1.07 1.66
CA LEU A 40 -4.89 -0.35 1.56
C LEU A 40 -6.28 -0.66 2.09
N VAL A 41 -6.62 -0.20 3.30
CA VAL A 41 -7.95 -0.46 3.89
C VAL A 41 -9.08 0.21 3.10
N ALA A 42 -8.85 1.41 2.56
CA ALA A 42 -9.86 2.15 1.80
C ALA A 42 -10.11 1.55 0.40
N HIS A 43 -9.08 0.99 -0.23
CA HIS A 43 -9.12 0.55 -1.62
C HIS A 43 -9.11 -0.97 -1.80
N THR A 44 -9.01 -1.73 -0.71
CA THR A 44 -9.13 -3.18 -0.71
C THR A 44 -10.28 -3.61 0.19
N SER A 45 -10.79 -4.82 -0.01
CA SER A 45 -11.79 -5.41 0.90
C SER A 45 -11.14 -6.11 2.10
N ILE A 46 -9.85 -5.87 2.38
CA ILE A 46 -9.13 -6.51 3.48
C ILE A 46 -9.74 -6.00 4.80
N PRO A 47 -10.46 -6.84 5.56
CA PRO A 47 -11.19 -6.39 6.74
C PRO A 47 -10.27 -6.18 7.95
N ASP A 48 -9.08 -6.77 7.92
CA ASP A 48 -8.19 -6.85 9.06
C ASP A 48 -7.05 -5.82 8.98
N GLN A 49 -7.21 -4.70 9.70
CA GLN A 49 -6.21 -3.64 9.75
C GLN A 49 -4.88 -4.09 10.35
N GLU A 50 -4.88 -5.10 11.24
CA GLU A 50 -3.66 -5.59 11.88
C GLU A 50 -2.78 -6.33 10.86
N THR A 51 -3.37 -7.19 10.03
CA THR A 51 -2.71 -7.87 8.91
C THR A 51 -2.14 -6.86 7.92
N VAL A 52 -2.90 -5.80 7.60
CA VAL A 52 -2.42 -4.70 6.73
C VAL A 52 -1.24 -3.96 7.37
N ARG A 53 -1.30 -3.64 8.66
CA ARG A 53 -0.19 -2.96 9.37
C ARG A 53 1.08 -3.80 9.37
N VAL A 54 0.98 -5.10 9.65
CA VAL A 54 2.13 -6.02 9.62
C VAL A 54 2.73 -6.06 8.21
N ALA A 55 1.91 -6.16 7.19
CA ALA A 55 2.38 -6.20 5.81
C ALA A 55 3.02 -4.86 5.36
N VAL A 56 2.48 -3.71 5.78
CA VAL A 56 3.07 -2.38 5.52
C VAL A 56 4.36 -2.17 6.31
N GLN A 57 4.50 -2.72 7.51
CA GLN A 57 5.76 -2.71 8.26
C GLN A 57 6.85 -3.48 7.52
N THR A 58 6.50 -4.54 6.79
CA THR A 58 7.40 -5.32 5.93
C THR A 58 7.53 -4.80 4.50
N CYS A 59 6.76 -3.78 4.11
CA CYS A 59 6.90 -3.10 2.81
C CYS A 59 8.18 -2.26 2.80
N SER A 60 9.34 -2.93 2.74
CA SER A 60 10.63 -2.26 2.60
C SER A 60 10.97 -1.93 1.16
N ASP A 61 10.31 -2.59 0.19
CA ASP A 61 10.51 -2.28 -1.24
C ASP A 61 9.38 -2.88 -2.09
N TRP A 62 9.00 -4.13 -1.83
CA TRP A 62 7.97 -4.88 -2.56
C TRP A 62 7.26 -5.86 -1.61
N THR A 63 5.92 -5.85 -1.60
CA THR A 63 5.12 -6.88 -0.92
C THR A 63 3.94 -7.18 -1.82
N ASP A 64 4.01 -8.33 -2.50
CA ASP A 64 2.91 -8.85 -3.30
C ASP A 64 1.89 -9.50 -2.37
N PHE A 65 0.67 -9.00 -2.44
CA PHE A 65 -0.49 -9.74 -1.93
C PHE A 65 -1.03 -10.55 -3.11
N ASP A 66 -0.62 -11.81 -3.25
CA ASP A 66 -0.99 -12.68 -4.39
C ASP A 66 -2.50 -12.72 -4.65
N GLU A 67 -3.32 -12.61 -3.61
CA GLU A 67 -4.79 -12.60 -3.71
C GLU A 67 -5.35 -11.29 -4.31
N TYR A 68 -4.57 -10.19 -4.29
CA TYR A 68 -5.06 -8.85 -4.62
C TYR A 68 -4.18 -8.08 -5.63
N ALA A 69 -3.06 -8.66 -6.08
CA ALA A 69 -2.10 -8.04 -6.99
C ALA A 69 -1.77 -6.59 -6.57
N ILE A 70 -1.28 -6.44 -5.34
CA ILE A 70 -1.00 -5.13 -4.73
C ILE A 70 0.50 -4.98 -4.56
N THR A 71 1.03 -3.79 -4.86
CA THR A 71 2.39 -3.39 -4.53
C THR A 71 2.40 -2.10 -3.74
N CYS A 72 3.21 -2.06 -2.68
CA CYS A 72 3.44 -0.86 -1.86
C CYS A 72 4.92 -0.53 -1.85
N ARG A 73 5.26 0.76 -1.84
CA ARG A 73 6.64 1.24 -1.81
C ARG A 73 6.77 2.47 -0.94
N ILE A 74 7.87 2.57 -0.18
CA ILE A 74 8.29 3.77 0.51
C ILE A 74 9.74 4.07 0.11
N GLU A 75 10.01 5.30 -0.33
CA GLU A 75 11.34 5.78 -0.71
C GLU A 75 11.69 7.01 0.12
N GLU A 76 12.93 7.08 0.60
CA GLU A 76 13.48 8.32 1.17
C GLU A 76 13.81 9.29 0.04
N ASN A 77 13.41 10.55 0.20
CA ASN A 77 13.52 11.63 -0.80
C ASN A 77 14.51 12.71 -0.35
#